data_AF-A0A2V7AJI4-F1
#
_entry.id   AF-A0A2V7AJI4-F1
#
_cell.length_a   1.000
_cell.length_b   1.000
_cell.length_c   1.000
_cell.angle_alpha   90.00
_cell.angle_beta   90.00
_cell.angle_gamma   90.00
#
_symmetry.space_group_name_H-M   'P 1'
#
loop_
_entity.id
_entity.type
_entity.pdbx_description
1 polymer ?
#
loop_
_entity_poly.entity_id
_entity_poly.type
_entity_poly.pdbx_seq_one_letter_code
_entity_poly.pdbx_strand_id
1 'polypeptide(L)'
;MSSAALLPPPPDSTLLKAALRYAARGWAVFPLAPGTKVPLKGSNGVKDATKNTDQIRSWWTKNPDANIGCATGAASGCTVLDVDTKDGLAEE
;
A
#
# COMPACT_ATOMS: atom_id res chain seq x y z
N MET A 1 11.00 27.78 14.38
CA MET A 1 10.70 26.33 14.29
C MET A 1 9.30 26.18 13.73
N SER A 2 9.18 25.81 12.46
CA SER A 2 7.88 25.73 11.79
C SER A 2 7.17 24.44 12.23
N SER A 3 6.08 24.61 12.96
CA SER A 3 5.15 23.54 13.32
C SER A 3 4.40 23.14 12.05
N ALA A 4 4.80 22.04 11.43
CA ALA A 4 3.99 21.39 10.41
C ALA A 4 2.81 20.74 11.14
N ALA A 5 1.69 21.46 11.21
CA ALA A 5 0.42 20.87 11.59
C ALA A 5 0.19 19.65 10.70
N LEU A 6 0.17 18.45 11.30
CA LEU A 6 -0.29 17.24 10.66
C LEU A 6 -1.72 17.49 10.22
N LEU A 7 -1.90 17.83 8.94
CA LEU A 7 -3.21 17.79 8.32
C LEU A 7 -3.75 16.39 8.58
N PRO A 8 -4.99 16.26 9.11
CA PRO A 8 -5.61 14.95 9.20
C PRO A 8 -5.59 14.32 7.81
N PRO A 9 -5.33 12.99 7.70
CA PRO A 9 -5.40 12.32 6.41
C PRO A 9 -6.74 12.69 5.76
N PRO A 10 -6.76 13.03 4.45
CA PRO A 10 -8.00 13.43 3.80
C PRO A 10 -9.07 12.36 4.08
N PRO A 11 -10.26 12.76 4.53
CA PRO A 11 -11.23 11.87 5.20
C PRO A 11 -11.67 10.67 4.33
N ASP A 12 -11.38 10.68 3.03
CA ASP A 12 -11.87 9.70 2.06
C ASP A 12 -10.81 9.11 1.11
N SER A 13 -9.54 8.99 1.51
CA SER A 13 -8.60 8.18 0.69
C SER A 13 -9.02 6.70 0.70
N THR A 14 -9.64 6.24 -0.39
CA THR A 14 -10.00 4.84 -0.63
C THR A 14 -8.79 3.91 -0.47
N LEU A 15 -7.60 4.38 -0.86
CA LEU A 15 -6.35 3.64 -0.75
C LEU A 15 -5.88 3.52 0.71
N LEU A 16 -5.95 4.58 1.52
CA LEU A 16 -5.68 4.48 2.96
C LEU A 16 -6.65 3.52 3.64
N LYS A 17 -7.95 3.63 3.34
CA LYS A 17 -8.98 2.73 3.88
C LYS A 17 -8.67 1.27 3.52
N ALA A 18 -8.24 0.99 2.29
CA ALA A 18 -7.84 -0.34 1.86
C ALA A 18 -6.55 -0.83 2.56
N ALA A 19 -5.52 0.01 2.66
CA ALA A 19 -4.27 -0.33 3.34
C ALA A 19 -4.50 -0.70 4.82
N LEU A 20 -5.32 0.07 5.54
CA LEU A 20 -5.70 -0.24 6.92
C LEU A 20 -6.51 -1.54 7.01
N ARG A 21 -7.41 -1.82 6.06
CA ARG A 21 -8.15 -3.08 6.00
C ARG A 21 -7.26 -4.29 5.71
N TYR A 22 -6.15 -4.12 5.00
CA TYR A 22 -5.16 -5.20 4.79
C TYR A 22 -4.35 -5.43 6.07
N ALA A 23 -3.89 -4.37 6.72
CA ALA A 23 -3.22 -4.48 8.02
C ALA A 23 -4.09 -5.14 9.09
N ALA A 24 -5.39 -4.79 9.15
CA ALA A 24 -6.35 -5.43 10.05
C ALA A 24 -6.54 -6.95 9.79
N ARG A 25 -6.27 -7.42 8.57
CA ARG A 25 -6.24 -8.85 8.21
C ARG A 25 -4.90 -9.52 8.50
N GLY A 26 -3.95 -8.79 9.08
CA GLY A 26 -2.62 -9.29 9.36
C GLY A 26 -1.65 -9.20 8.17
N TRP A 27 -1.99 -8.47 7.11
CA TRP A 27 -1.11 -8.30 5.95
C TRP A 27 -0.21 -7.07 6.09
N ALA A 28 1.09 -7.25 5.91
CA ALA A 28 2.07 -6.19 5.93
C ALA A 28 2.06 -5.43 4.59
N VAL A 29 1.83 -4.11 4.64
CA VAL A 29 1.71 -3.26 3.46
C VAL A 29 2.79 -2.18 3.40
N PHE A 30 3.05 -1.67 2.21
CA PHE A 30 3.97 -0.56 1.94
C PHE A 30 3.47 0.26 0.74
N PRO A 31 3.83 1.55 0.64
CA PRO A 31 3.35 2.40 -0.45
C PRO A 31 4.16 2.20 -1.74
N LEU A 32 3.47 2.27 -2.86
CA LEU A 32 4.01 2.26 -4.22
C LEU A 32 3.76 3.62 -4.89
N ALA A 33 4.57 3.96 -5.89
CA ALA A 33 4.35 5.15 -6.70
C ALA A 33 2.97 5.08 -7.41
N PRO A 34 2.18 6.17 -7.41
CA PRO A 34 0.83 6.20 -7.96
C PRO A 34 0.74 5.64 -9.38
N GLY A 35 -0.24 4.78 -9.66
CA GLY A 35 -0.46 4.19 -10.98
C GLY A 35 0.59 3.15 -11.42
N THR A 36 1.52 2.78 -10.55
CA THR A 36 2.60 1.82 -10.89
C THR A 36 2.65 0.63 -9.92
N LYS A 37 3.50 -0.35 -10.24
CA LYS A 37 3.90 -1.45 -9.35
C LYS A 37 5.28 -1.23 -8.70
N VAL A 38 5.78 0.01 -8.68
CA VAL A 38 7.15 0.35 -8.21
C VAL A 38 7.08 0.97 -6.80
N PRO A 39 7.94 0.58 -5.84
CA PRO A 39 8.00 1.23 -4.53
C PRO A 39 8.20 2.74 -4.60
N LEU A 40 7.69 3.49 -3.61
CA LEU A 40 7.94 4.93 -3.54
C LEU A 40 9.44 5.23 -3.54
N LYS A 41 9.84 6.26 -4.31
CA LYS A 41 11.23 6.70 -4.41
C LYS A 41 11.78 7.04 -3.02
N GLY A 42 12.92 6.43 -2.67
CA GLY A 42 13.57 6.64 -1.37
C GLY A 42 13.05 5.77 -0.23
N SER A 43 12.10 4.85 -0.47
CA SER A 43 11.75 3.78 0.47
C SER A 43 12.67 2.56 0.30
N ASN A 44 12.66 1.65 1.28
CA ASN A 44 13.25 0.32 1.13
C ASN A 44 12.26 -0.70 0.53
N GLY A 45 11.13 -0.22 -0.01
CA GLY A 45 10.08 -1.02 -0.62
C GLY A 45 9.52 -2.08 0.32
N VAL A 46 9.48 -3.33 -0.14
CA VAL A 46 8.91 -4.47 0.61
C VAL A 46 9.55 -4.65 1.99
N LYS A 47 10.81 -4.20 2.18
CA LYS A 47 11.50 -4.29 3.47
C LYS A 47 10.91 -3.36 4.54
N ASP A 48 10.23 -2.30 4.12
CA ASP A 48 9.54 -1.39 5.04
C ASP A 48 8.10 -1.88 5.36
N ALA A 49 7.63 -2.97 4.75
CA ALA A 49 6.24 -3.40 4.88
C ALA A 49 5.85 -3.62 6.35
N THR A 50 4.68 -3.08 6.72
CA THR A 50 4.25 -3.05 8.12
C THR A 50 2.76 -3.28 8.28
N LYS A 51 2.36 -3.71 9.48
CA LYS A 51 0.97 -3.80 9.94
C LYS A 51 0.62 -2.65 10.90
N ASN A 52 1.61 -1.83 11.27
CA ASN A 52 1.42 -0.72 12.20
C ASN A 52 0.57 0.36 11.53
N THR A 53 -0.62 0.57 12.08
CA THR A 53 -1.62 1.52 11.55
C THR A 53 -1.13 2.96 11.56
N ASP A 54 -0.27 3.35 12.49
CA ASP A 54 0.23 4.72 12.60
C ASP A 54 1.21 5.03 11.47
N GLN A 55 2.09 4.08 11.16
CA GLN A 55 2.98 4.18 10.01
C GLN A 55 2.22 4.21 8.69
N ILE A 56 1.17 3.38 8.56
CA ILE A 56 0.31 3.36 7.38
C ILE A 56 -0.40 4.70 7.19
N ARG A 57 -0.99 5.26 8.26
CA ARG A 57 -1.60 6.61 8.21
C ARG A 57 -0.59 7.66 7.80
N SER A 58 0.62 7.63 8.38
CA SER A 58 1.69 8.58 8.07
C SER A 58 2.09 8.55 6.58
N TRP A 59 2.22 7.37 5.97
CA TRP A 59 2.54 7.27 4.55
C TRP A 59 1.46 7.85 3.64
N TRP A 60 0.19 7.55 3.90
CA TRP A 60 -0.92 8.01 3.06
C TRP A 60 -1.38 9.44 3.40
N THR A 61 -1.04 10.00 4.56
CA THR A 61 -1.12 11.45 4.78
C THR A 61 -0.15 12.19 3.86
N LYS A 62 1.06 11.64 3.65
CA LYS A 62 2.10 12.25 2.79
C LYS A 62 1.88 11.99 1.30
N ASN A 63 1.37 10.81 0.94
CA ASN A 63 1.16 10.40 -0.45
C ASN A 63 -0.26 9.77 -0.58
N PRO A 64 -1.32 10.59 -0.64
CA PRO A 64 -2.70 10.09 -0.57
C PRO A 64 -3.13 9.17 -1.72
N ASP A 65 -2.42 9.26 -2.83
CA ASP A 65 -2.59 8.57 -4.11
C ASP A 65 -1.63 7.38 -4.31
N ALA A 66 -0.80 7.07 -3.30
CA ALA A 66 0.11 5.92 -3.37
C ALA A 66 -0.67 4.61 -3.51
N ASN A 67 -0.28 3.80 -4.51
CA ASN A 67 -0.74 2.43 -4.65
C ASN A 67 -0.27 1.58 -3.46
N ILE A 68 -0.91 0.43 -3.24
CA ILE A 68 -0.62 -0.43 -2.09
C ILE A 68 0.18 -1.65 -2.53
N GLY A 69 1.39 -1.80 -2.00
CA GLY A 69 2.14 -3.05 -2.03
C GLY A 69 1.80 -3.90 -0.81
N CYS A 70 1.82 -5.23 -0.98
CA CYS A 70 1.61 -6.20 0.09
C CYS A 70 2.78 -7.18 0.12
N ALA A 71 3.46 -7.29 1.26
CA ALA A 71 4.54 -8.25 1.44
C ALA A 71 3.94 -9.63 1.73
N THR A 72 4.08 -10.59 0.82
CA THR A 72 3.60 -11.96 1.01
C THR A 72 4.53 -12.78 1.92
N GLY A 73 4.27 -14.08 2.05
CA GLY A 73 5.10 -14.99 2.84
C GLY A 73 4.97 -14.73 4.34
N ALA A 74 6.05 -14.93 5.10
CA ALA A 74 6.03 -14.85 6.57
C ALA A 74 5.52 -13.50 7.12
N ALA A 75 5.75 -12.40 6.40
CA ALA A 75 5.29 -11.08 6.79
C ALA A 75 3.76 -11.00 6.88
N SER A 76 3.03 -11.70 6.01
CA SER A 76 1.55 -11.66 5.93
C SER A 76 0.86 -12.99 6.16
N GLY A 77 1.60 -14.09 6.31
CA GLY A 77 1.05 -15.44 6.43
C GLY A 77 0.26 -15.90 5.21
N CYS A 78 0.56 -15.36 4.02
CA CYS A 78 -0.17 -15.67 2.79
C CYS A 78 0.76 -15.92 1.61
N THR A 79 0.30 -16.76 0.68
CA THR A 79 0.92 -16.97 -0.63
C THR A 79 -0.02 -16.42 -1.69
N VAL A 80 0.55 -15.84 -2.76
CA VAL A 80 -0.21 -15.35 -3.90
C VAL A 80 0.02 -16.28 -5.09
N LEU A 81 -1.07 -16.73 -5.69
CA LEU A 81 -1.08 -17.43 -6.97
C LEU A 81 -1.61 -16.45 -8.02
N ASP A 82 -0.76 -16.07 -8.96
CA ASP A 82 -1.16 -15.25 -10.11
C ASP A 82 -1.62 -16.22 -11.22
N VAL A 83 -2.89 -16.10 -11.64
CA VAL A 83 -3.48 -16.99 -12.64
C VAL A 83 -3.74 -16.18 -13.90
N ASP A 84 -2.89 -16.37 -14.90
CA ASP A 84 -3.04 -15.78 -16.22
C ASP A 84 -3.54 -16.84 -17.23
N THR A 85 -4.55 -16.50 -18.03
CA THR A 85 -4.88 -17.27 -19.25
C THR A 85 -4.04 -16.77 -20.41
N LYS A 86 -3.55 -17.67 -21.28
CA LYS A 86 -2.69 -17.31 -22.41
C LYS A 86 -3.37 -16.44 -23.48
N ASP A 87 -4.70 -16.40 -23.48
CA ASP A 87 -5.47 -15.58 -24.40
C ASP A 87 -6.26 -14.56 -23.57
N GLY A 88 -5.72 -13.36 -23.42
CA GLY A 88 -6.57 -12.21 -23.12
C GLY A 88 -7.45 -12.00 -24.35
N LEU A 89 -8.70 -12.46 -24.32
CA LEU A 89 -9.64 -12.23 -25.42
C LEU A 89 -9.85 -10.72 -25.58
N ALA A 90 -9.09 -10.15 -26.50
CA ALA A 90 -9.49 -9.00 -27.27
C ALA A 90 -10.42 -9.50 -28.37
N GLU A 91 -11.72 -9.46 -28.11
CA GLU A 91 -12.82 -9.43 -29.08
C GLU A 91 -13.96 -8.74 -28.27
N GLU A 92 -14.58 -7.61 -28.59
CA GLU A 92 -14.75 -6.83 -29.85
C GLU A 92 -14.45 -5.33 -29.64
#